data_AF-E6N4X5-F1
#
_entry.id   AF-E6N4X5-F1
#
_cell.length_a   1.000
_cell.length_b   1.000
_cell.length_c   1.000
_cell.angle_alpha   90.00
_cell.angle_beta   90.00
_cell.angle_gamma   90.00
#
_symmetry.space_group_name_H-M   'P 1'
#
loop_
_entity.id
_entity.type
_entity.pdbx_description
1 polymer ?
#
loop_
_entity_poly.entity_id
_entity_poly.type
_entity_poly.pdbx_seq_one_letter_code
_entity_poly.pdbx_strand_id
1 'polypeptide(L)' 'MAEDGDRLLIIVVDRDDDLGVKAGVSGPVVGRDANLDAAVRLALADPEDPDANALF' A
#
# COMPACT_ATOMS: atom_id res chain seq x y z
N MET A 1 -15.84 18.43 -18.04
CA MET A 1 -15.19 19.21 -16.97
C MET A 1 -15.33 18.36 -15.72
N ALA A 2 -14.22 17.99 -15.07
CA ALA A 2 -14.30 17.19 -13.85
C ALA A 2 -15.08 18.01 -12.81
N GLU A 3 -16.13 17.43 -12.25
CA GLU A 3 -16.82 17.97 -11.08
C GLU A 3 -15.77 18.15 -9.99
N ASP A 4 -15.63 19.37 -9.47
CA ASP A 4 -14.68 19.71 -8.41
C ASP A 4 -15.25 19.21 -7.08
N GLY A 5 -15.33 17.87 -6.96
CA GLY A 5 -15.58 17.19 -5.71
C GLY A 5 -14.31 17.14 -4.88
N ASP A 6 -14.46 17.16 -3.56
CA ASP A 6 -13.34 17.08 -2.62
C ASP A 6 -12.38 15.94 -2.99
N ARG A 7 -11.11 16.29 -3.30
CA ARG A 7 -10.08 15.31 -3.62
C ARG A 7 -9.50 14.76 -2.34
N LEU A 8 -9.79 13.48 -2.06
CA LEU A 8 -9.20 12.77 -0.94
C LEU A 8 -7.83 12.20 -1.33
N LEU A 9 -6.80 12.58 -0.58
CA LEU A 9 -5.46 11.98 -0.64
C LEU A 9 -5.28 11.06 0.57
N ILE A 10 -4.94 9.80 0.30
CA ILE A 10 -4.59 8.81 1.33
C ILE A 10 -3.09 8.54 1.20
N ILE A 11 -2.38 8.59 2.33
CA ILE A 11 -0.96 8.28 2.42
C ILE A 11 -0.79 7.24 3.52
N VAL A 12 -0.20 6.11 3.16
CA VAL A 12 0.24 5.07 4.10
C VAL A 12 1.76 5.17 4.19
N VAL A 13 2.29 5.21 5.41
CA VAL A 13 3.72 5.35 5.66
C VAL A 13 4.21 4.09 6.35
N ASP A 14 5.03 3.34 5.63
CA ASP A 14 5.80 2.21 6.14
C ASP A 14 7.12 2.75 6.73
N ARG A 15 7.31 2.58 8.03
CA ARG A 15 8.41 3.21 8.78
C ARG A 15 9.62 2.29 8.90
N ASP A 16 9.36 1.00 9.03
CA ASP A 16 10.32 -0.08 9.23
C ASP A 16 10.64 -0.85 7.95
N ASP A 17 10.08 -0.41 6.82
CA ASP A 17 10.33 -0.95 5.49
C ASP A 17 9.86 -2.41 5.36
N ASP A 18 8.77 -2.78 6.03
CA ASP A 18 8.23 -4.14 5.97
C ASP A 18 7.78 -4.49 4.54
N LEU A 19 7.27 -3.51 3.80
CA LEU A 19 6.90 -3.69 2.39
C LEU A 19 8.13 -3.97 1.50
N GLY A 20 9.25 -3.32 1.77
CA GLY A 20 10.51 -3.56 1.06
C GLY A 20 11.18 -4.87 1.48
N VAL A 21 11.31 -5.09 2.78
CA VAL A 21 12.03 -6.22 3.40
C VAL A 21 11.28 -7.54 3.20
N LYS A 22 9.95 -7.56 3.39
CA LYS A 22 9.16 -8.80 3.35
C LYS A 22 8.59 -9.06 1.96
N ALA A 23 8.07 -8.03 1.29
CA ALA A 23 7.38 -8.20 0.00
C ALA A 23 8.25 -7.84 -1.23
N GLY A 24 9.44 -7.26 -1.05
CA GLY A 24 10.33 -6.86 -2.14
C GLY A 24 9.75 -5.74 -3.02
N VAL A 25 8.83 -4.93 -2.48
CA VAL A 25 8.14 -3.86 -3.21
C VAL A 25 8.80 -2.53 -2.90
N SER A 26 9.40 -1.88 -3.90
CA SER A 26 9.98 -0.54 -3.73
C SER A 26 8.92 0.55 -3.86
N GLY A 27 8.86 1.46 -2.88
CA GLY A 27 8.01 2.64 -2.95
C GLY A 27 8.57 3.78 -3.83
N PRO A 28 7.78 4.86 -4.05
CA PRO A 28 6.39 5.00 -3.62
C PRO A 28 5.42 4.17 -4.48
N VAL A 29 4.45 3.53 -3.84
CA VAL A 29 3.36 2.82 -4.53
C VAL A 29 2.20 3.80 -4.74
N VAL A 30 1.83 4.04 -6.00
CA VAL A 30 0.82 5.05 -6.36
C VAL A 30 -0.27 4.45 -7.22
N GLY A 31 -1.51 4.71 -6.84
CA GLY A 31 -2.70 4.22 -7.54
C GLY A 31 -3.24 2.92 -6.96
N ARG A 32 -4.54 2.71 -7.13
CA ARG A 32 -5.30 1.63 -6.48
C ARG A 32 -4.76 0.24 -6.82
N ASP A 33 -4.50 -0.03 -8.09
CA ASP A 33 -4.13 -1.38 -8.53
C ASP A 33 -2.72 -1.75 -8.08
N ALA A 34 -1.78 -0.81 -8.13
CA ALA A 34 -0.43 -1.02 -7.61
C ALA A 34 -0.43 -1.23 -6.09
N ASN A 35 -1.26 -0.47 -5.37
CA ASN A 35 -1.44 -0.63 -3.93
C ASN A 35 -2.05 -2.00 -3.57
N LEU A 36 -3.04 -2.47 -4.34
CA LEU A 36 -3.63 -3.78 -4.12
C LEU A 36 -2.65 -4.94 -4.39
N ASP A 37 -1.83 -4.84 -5.44
CA ASP A 37 -0.77 -5.82 -5.71
C ASP A 37 0.27 -5.84 -4.59
N ALA A 38 0.69 -4.67 -4.09
CA ALA A 38 1.59 -4.55 -2.95
C ALA A 38 1.00 -5.18 -1.67
N ALA A 39 -0.26 -4.89 -1.36
CA ALA A 39 -0.99 -5.43 -0.21
C ALA A 39 -1.05 -6.97 -0.26
N VAL A 40 -1.41 -7.53 -1.42
CA VAL A 40 -1.48 -8.99 -1.62
C VAL A 40 -0.11 -9.63 -1.46
N ARG A 41 0.95 -9.03 -1.99
CA ARG A 41 2.32 -9.55 -1.83
C ARG A 41 2.75 -9.57 -0.37
N LEU A 42 2.49 -8.50 0.39
CA LEU A 42 2.83 -8.44 1.81
C LEU A 42 2.04 -9.49 2.60
N ALA A 43 0.72 -9.56 2.40
CA ALA A 43 -0.14 -10.54 3.08
C ALA A 43 0.22 -12.00 2.77
N LEU A 44 0.79 -12.28 1.58
CA LEU A 44 1.28 -13.62 1.23
C LEU A 44 2.68 -13.89 1.80
N ALA A 45 3.53 -12.87 1.92
CA ALA A 45 4.88 -12.99 2.46
C ALA A 45 4.89 -13.13 3.99
N ASP A 46 4.08 -12.33 4.68
CA ASP A 46 3.90 -12.35 6.13
C ASP A 46 2.41 -12.13 6.49
N PRO A 47 1.62 -13.22 6.57
CA PRO A 47 0.18 -13.13 6.85
C PRO A 47 -0.17 -12.58 8.24
N GLU A 48 0.80 -12.54 9.17
CA GLU A 48 0.59 -12.05 10.53
C GLU A 48 0.91 -10.55 10.66
N ASP A 49 1.49 -9.94 9.61
CA ASP A 49 1.84 -8.53 9.58
C ASP A 49 0.59 -7.63 9.48
N PRO A 50 0.35 -6.74 10.46
CA PRO A 50 -0.80 -5.84 10.43
C PRO A 50 -0.73 -4.80 9.32
N ASP A 51 0.44 -4.51 8.73
CA ASP A 51 0.63 -3.47 7.71
C ASP A 51 -0.14 -3.77 6.42
N ALA A 52 -0.38 -5.05 6.11
CA ALA A 52 -1.24 -5.44 5.01
C ALA A 52 -2.64 -4.82 5.11
N ASN A 53 -3.17 -4.64 6.33
CA ASN A 53 -4.48 -4.01 6.55
C ASN A 53 -4.48 -2.52 6.23
N ALA A 54 -3.35 -1.84 6.40
CA ALA A 54 -3.24 -0.42 6.06
C ALA A 54 -3.23 -0.20 4.54
N LEU A 55 -2.79 -1.22 3.78
CA LEU A 55 -2.77 -1.21 2.32
C LEU A 55 -4.10 -1.62 1.69
N PHE A 56 -5.03 -2.27 2.40
CA PHE A 56 -6.37 -2.62 1.87
C PHE A 56 -7.39 -1.49 2.07
#